data_AF-A0A959IIU2-F1
#
_entry.id   AF-A0A959IIU2-F1
#
_cell.length_a   1.000
_cell.length_b   1.000
_cell.length_c   1.000
_cell.angle_alpha   90.00
_cell.angle_beta   90.00
_cell.angle_gamma   90.00
#
_symmetry.space_group_name_H-M   'P 1'
#
loop_
_entity.id
_entity.type
_entity.pdbx_description
1 polymer ?
#
loop_
_entity_poly.entity_id
_entity_poly.type
_entity_poly.pdbx_seq_one_letter_code
_entity_poly.pdbx_strand_id
1 'polypeptide(L)'
;YCEMLQEDQFHASGDAMKQGAAEEGDAKKVYKKNFDQLLEIARRQGFPRVSREDSDSPQDSCTYWAIAATFIHTAKSNPEFFFEKSNVNLMKTEMSKENLNKEFLILACNISFQTVTFCNELQPSVENAIKAWNLSPKIYDKARFTQCD
;
A
#
# COMPACT_ATOMS: atom_id res chain seq x y z
N TYR A 1 3.86 -3.60 14.29
CA TYR A 1 3.56 -4.45 13.13
C TYR A 1 2.50 -5.51 13.43
N CYS A 2 2.62 -6.38 14.44
CA CYS A 2 1.54 -7.34 14.73
C CYS A 2 0.19 -6.65 15.02
N GLU A 3 0.19 -5.55 15.79
CA GLU A 3 -1.03 -4.75 16.03
C GLU A 3 -1.61 -4.18 14.72
N MET A 4 -0.75 -3.60 13.87
CA MET A 4 -1.14 -3.10 12.54
C MET A 4 -1.78 -4.20 11.69
N LEU A 5 -1.19 -5.41 11.66
CA LEU A 5 -1.74 -6.57 10.97
C LEU A 5 -3.10 -6.99 11.53
N GLN A 6 -3.23 -7.04 12.86
CA GLN A 6 -4.49 -7.37 13.53
C GLN A 6 -5.59 -6.34 13.20
N GLU A 7 -5.27 -5.05 13.24
CA GLU A 7 -6.19 -3.98 12.84
C GLU A 7 -6.62 -4.14 11.38
N ASP A 8 -5.67 -4.33 10.45
CA ASP A 8 -5.96 -4.57 9.03
C ASP A 8 -6.88 -5.80 8.81
N GLN A 9 -6.59 -6.91 9.47
CA GLN A 9 -7.34 -8.16 9.34
C GLN A 9 -8.75 -8.08 9.95
N PHE A 10 -8.89 -7.43 11.11
CA PHE A 10 -10.18 -7.28 11.79
C PHE A 10 -11.20 -6.52 10.92
N HIS A 11 -10.76 -5.50 10.19
CA HIS A 11 -11.61 -4.75 9.27
C HIS A 11 -11.83 -5.49 7.94
N ALA A 12 -10.85 -6.28 7.47
CA ALA A 12 -10.97 -7.04 6.23
C ALA A 12 -11.86 -8.30 6.35
N SER A 13 -11.89 -8.97 7.50
CA SER A 13 -12.70 -10.19 7.74
C SER A 13 -14.20 -9.91 7.91
N GLY A 14 -14.59 -8.64 7.98
CA GLY A 14 -15.95 -8.22 8.31
C GLY A 14 -16.32 -8.47 9.78
N ASP A 15 -15.38 -8.87 10.64
CA ASP A 15 -15.66 -9.08 12.06
C ASP A 15 -16.00 -7.75 12.76
N ALA A 16 -15.44 -6.64 12.28
CA ALA A 16 -15.84 -5.30 12.69
C ALA A 16 -17.33 -5.00 12.41
N MET A 17 -17.85 -5.44 11.24
CA MET A 17 -19.28 -5.31 10.90
C MET A 17 -20.16 -6.24 11.74
N LYS A 18 -19.72 -7.48 11.98
CA LYS A 18 -20.45 -8.45 12.83
C LYS A 18 -20.57 -7.99 14.28
N GLN A 19 -19.59 -7.24 14.77
CA GLN A 19 -19.59 -6.69 16.13
C GLN A 19 -20.29 -5.32 16.23
N GLY A 20 -20.89 -4.81 15.14
CA GLY A 20 -21.54 -3.51 15.11
C GLY A 20 -20.57 -2.33 15.31
N ALA A 21 -19.27 -2.55 15.06
CA ALA A 21 -18.19 -1.66 15.45
C ALA A 21 -17.60 -0.82 14.30
N ALA A 22 -18.01 -1.05 13.04
CA ALA A 22 -17.45 -0.29 11.91
C ALA A 22 -18.41 -0.14 10.72
N GLU A 23 -18.50 1.08 10.19
CA GLU A 23 -19.01 1.34 8.83
C GLU A 23 -17.88 1.18 7.80
N GLU A 24 -18.21 1.06 6.50
CA GLU A 24 -17.22 0.97 5.42
C GLU A 24 -16.22 2.15 5.44
N GLY A 25 -16.66 3.32 5.92
CA GLY A 25 -15.81 4.50 6.12
C GLY A 25 -14.76 4.34 7.22
N ASP A 26 -14.95 3.46 8.20
CA ASP A 26 -14.00 3.28 9.31
C ASP A 26 -12.83 2.37 8.92
N ALA A 27 -13.08 1.36 8.08
CA ALA A 27 -12.01 0.52 7.53
C ALA A 27 -11.00 1.35 6.71
N LYS A 28 -11.48 2.26 5.87
CA LYS A 28 -10.61 3.16 5.08
C LYS A 28 -9.72 4.04 5.96
N LYS A 29 -10.27 4.56 7.06
CA LYS A 29 -9.49 5.37 8.03
C LYS A 29 -8.38 4.54 8.67
N VAL A 30 -8.65 3.29 9.03
CA VAL A 30 -7.65 2.38 9.61
C VAL A 30 -6.56 2.04 8.61
N TYR A 31 -6.91 1.70 7.37
CA TYR A 31 -5.93 1.42 6.32
C TYR A 31 -5.02 2.63 6.05
N LYS A 32 -5.62 3.83 5.97
CA LYS A 32 -4.86 5.07 5.86
C LYS A 32 -3.93 5.28 7.05
N LYS A 33 -4.44 5.14 8.28
CA LYS A 33 -3.63 5.27 9.52
C LYS A 33 -2.44 4.32 9.49
N ASN A 34 -2.66 3.05 9.14
CA ASN A 34 -1.59 2.05 9.07
C ASN A 34 -0.56 2.40 7.99
N PHE A 35 -1.02 2.86 6.83
CA PHE A 35 -0.14 3.31 5.76
C PHE A 35 0.69 4.53 6.18
N ASP A 36 0.07 5.54 6.79
CA ASP A 36 0.76 6.72 7.32
C ASP A 36 1.83 6.32 8.36
N GLN A 37 1.52 5.37 9.25
CA GLN A 37 2.47 4.83 10.22
C GLN A 37 3.65 4.13 9.54
N LEU A 38 3.41 3.33 8.49
CA LEU A 38 4.50 2.72 7.70
C LEU A 38 5.41 3.79 7.08
N LEU A 39 4.82 4.83 6.49
CA LEU A 39 5.60 5.93 5.89
C LEU A 39 6.37 6.71 6.96
N GLU A 40 5.80 6.93 8.14
CA GLU A 40 6.50 7.58 9.25
C GLU A 40 7.68 6.76 9.76
N ILE A 41 7.50 5.45 9.94
CA ILE A 41 8.58 4.53 10.28
C ILE A 41 9.68 4.61 9.21
N ALA A 42 9.30 4.53 7.92
CA ALA A 42 10.23 4.61 6.82
C ALA A 42 11.04 5.91 6.79
N ARG A 43 10.42 7.05 7.10
CA ARG A 43 11.11 8.35 7.19
C ARG A 43 12.10 8.42 8.35
N ARG A 44 11.79 7.82 9.49
CA ARG A 44 12.61 7.90 10.72
C ARG A 44 13.78 6.92 10.72
N GLN A 45 13.54 5.68 10.29
CA GLN A 45 14.48 4.58 10.45
C GLN A 45 14.64 3.70 9.21
N GLY A 46 13.92 4.00 8.12
CA GLY A 46 13.88 3.17 6.91
C GLY A 46 12.77 2.11 6.96
N PHE A 47 12.38 1.60 5.78
CA PHE A 47 11.48 0.44 5.72
C PHE A 47 12.18 -0.79 6.32
N PRO A 48 11.47 -1.64 7.08
CA PRO A 48 12.04 -2.89 7.53
C PRO A 48 12.32 -3.78 6.32
N ARG A 49 13.56 -4.28 6.21
CA ARG A 49 13.95 -5.23 5.17
C ARG A 49 13.32 -6.59 5.51
N VAL A 50 12.25 -6.93 4.80
CA VAL A 50 11.55 -8.20 4.93
C VAL A 50 11.32 -8.83 3.57
N SER A 51 11.57 -10.13 3.46
CA SER A 51 11.18 -10.95 2.32
C SER A 51 10.10 -11.95 2.70
N ARG A 52 9.48 -12.59 1.71
CA ARG A 52 8.47 -13.62 1.97
C ARG A 52 9.13 -14.85 2.58
N GLU A 53 10.36 -15.14 2.19
CA GLU A 53 11.18 -16.23 2.70
C GLU A 53 11.54 -16.02 4.18
N ASP A 54 11.68 -14.76 4.61
CA ASP A 54 11.90 -14.43 6.03
C ASP A 54 10.63 -14.61 6.88
N SER A 55 9.44 -14.70 6.26
CA SER A 55 8.16 -14.80 6.98
C SER A 55 7.95 -16.14 7.72
N ASP A 56 8.84 -17.12 7.52
CA ASP A 56 8.84 -18.39 8.24
C ASP A 56 9.36 -18.25 9.69
N SER A 57 9.98 -17.11 10.03
CA SER A 57 10.28 -16.70 11.41
C SER A 57 9.07 -15.99 12.03
N PRO A 58 8.59 -16.38 13.23
CA PRO A 58 7.39 -15.80 13.84
C PRO A 58 7.42 -14.28 14.01
N GLN A 59 8.58 -13.71 14.35
CA GLN A 59 8.73 -12.26 14.54
C GLN A 59 8.76 -11.49 13.21
N ASP A 60 9.38 -12.07 12.18
CA ASP A 60 9.47 -11.46 10.84
C ASP A 60 8.16 -11.62 10.06
N SER A 61 7.36 -12.66 10.40
CA SER A 61 6.03 -12.90 9.84
C SER A 61 5.10 -11.70 10.02
N CYS A 62 5.00 -11.14 11.24
CA CYS A 62 4.11 -10.01 11.50
C CYS A 62 4.51 -8.77 10.69
N THR A 63 5.81 -8.52 10.52
CA THR A 63 6.30 -7.34 9.82
C THR A 63 6.02 -7.46 8.33
N TYR A 64 6.35 -8.61 7.72
CA TYR A 64 6.02 -8.89 6.33
C TYR A 64 4.51 -8.77 6.08
N TRP A 65 3.69 -9.47 6.89
CA TRP A 65 2.25 -9.51 6.69
C TRP A 65 1.58 -8.17 6.97
N ALA A 66 2.05 -7.39 7.94
CA ALA A 66 1.55 -6.03 8.17
C ALA A 66 1.78 -5.15 6.94
N ILE A 67 3.01 -5.13 6.39
CA ILE A 67 3.30 -4.35 5.18
C ILE A 67 2.44 -4.83 4.01
N ALA A 68 2.37 -6.14 3.79
CA ALA A 68 1.58 -6.73 2.72
C ALA A 68 0.10 -6.33 2.82
N ALA A 69 -0.51 -6.53 4.00
CA ALA A 69 -1.92 -6.24 4.24
C ALA A 69 -2.22 -4.76 4.09
N THR A 70 -1.45 -3.89 4.72
CA THR A 70 -1.62 -2.44 4.60
C THR A 70 -1.48 -1.98 3.15
N PHE A 71 -0.51 -2.51 2.39
CA PHE A 71 -0.36 -2.18 0.97
C PHE A 71 -1.56 -2.63 0.14
N ILE A 72 -2.03 -3.87 0.34
CA ILE A 72 -3.20 -4.43 -0.34
C ILE A 72 -4.45 -3.59 -0.07
N HIS A 73 -4.74 -3.29 1.20
CA HIS A 73 -5.96 -2.61 1.59
C HIS A 73 -5.94 -1.14 1.20
N THR A 74 -4.80 -0.45 1.35
CA THR A 74 -4.64 0.93 0.87
C THR A 74 -4.78 0.98 -0.65
N ALA A 75 -4.18 0.02 -1.38
CA ALA A 75 -4.26 -0.05 -2.84
C ALA A 75 -5.70 -0.24 -3.34
N LYS A 76 -6.55 -0.90 -2.56
CA LYS A 76 -7.96 -1.11 -2.89
C LYS A 76 -8.86 0.07 -2.50
N SER A 77 -8.53 0.77 -1.40
CA SER A 77 -9.42 1.76 -0.79
C SER A 77 -9.06 3.22 -1.08
N ASN A 78 -7.75 3.53 -1.12
CA ASN A 78 -7.18 4.86 -1.28
C ASN A 78 -5.86 4.80 -2.09
N PRO A 79 -5.89 4.30 -3.33
CA PRO A 79 -4.68 4.10 -4.11
C PRO A 79 -3.92 5.39 -4.44
N GLU A 80 -4.59 6.54 -4.42
CA GLU A 80 -4.00 7.86 -4.64
C GLU A 80 -2.82 8.15 -3.72
N PHE A 81 -2.82 7.63 -2.49
CA PHE A 81 -1.75 7.87 -1.52
C PHE A 81 -0.41 7.30 -1.97
N PHE A 82 -0.39 6.22 -2.78
CA PHE A 82 0.85 5.69 -3.34
C PHE A 82 1.49 6.66 -4.35
N PHE A 83 0.66 7.44 -5.04
CA PHE A 83 1.07 8.27 -6.16
C PHE A 83 1.34 9.73 -5.78
N GLU A 84 1.18 10.08 -4.49
CA GLU A 84 1.63 11.36 -3.96
C GLU A 84 3.14 11.53 -4.14
N LYS A 85 3.57 12.70 -4.62
CA LYS A 85 4.98 12.98 -4.93
C LYS A 85 5.93 12.70 -3.76
N SER A 86 5.54 13.03 -2.53
CA SER A 86 6.29 12.74 -1.31
C SER A 86 6.51 11.25 -1.10
N ASN A 87 5.46 10.45 -1.28
CA ASN A 87 5.46 9.01 -1.04
C ASN A 87 6.20 8.27 -2.16
N VAL A 88 6.02 8.70 -3.41
CA VAL A 88 6.80 8.20 -4.56
C VAL A 88 8.31 8.34 -4.31
N ASN A 89 8.75 9.52 -3.86
CA ASN A 89 10.16 9.80 -3.58
C ASN A 89 10.68 8.98 -2.39
N LEU A 90 9.87 8.83 -1.34
CA LEU A 90 10.23 8.01 -0.19
C LEU A 90 10.42 6.54 -0.59
N MET A 91 9.45 5.97 -1.30
CA MET A 91 9.51 4.58 -1.76
C MET A 91 10.69 4.34 -2.71
N LYS A 92 10.95 5.26 -3.64
CA LYS A 92 12.14 5.21 -4.51
C LYS A 92 13.43 5.18 -3.69
N THR A 93 13.52 6.05 -2.67
CA THR A 93 14.69 6.12 -1.79
C THR A 93 14.87 4.80 -1.04
N GLU A 94 13.80 4.26 -0.47
CA GLU A 94 13.86 3.04 0.34
C GLU A 94 14.10 1.79 -0.51
N MET A 95 13.66 1.75 -1.77
CA MET A 95 14.07 0.73 -2.73
C MET A 95 15.56 0.82 -3.05
N SER A 96 16.11 2.03 -3.25
CA SER A 96 17.53 2.21 -3.57
C SER A 96 18.46 1.81 -2.42
N LYS A 97 17.95 1.82 -1.18
CA LYS A 97 18.63 1.33 0.02
C LYS A 97 18.41 -0.16 0.29
N GLU A 98 17.67 -0.87 -0.58
CA GLU A 98 17.23 -2.26 -0.36
C GLU A 98 16.36 -2.48 0.88
N ASN A 99 15.76 -1.42 1.43
CA ASN A 99 14.85 -1.49 2.58
C ASN A 99 13.43 -1.85 2.17
N LEU A 100 13.01 -1.47 0.96
CA LEU A 100 11.69 -1.78 0.42
C LEU A 100 11.79 -2.79 -0.73
N ASN A 101 11.20 -3.96 -0.55
CA ASN A 101 11.04 -4.93 -1.64
C ASN A 101 10.05 -4.36 -2.68
N LYS A 102 10.50 -4.26 -3.93
CA LYS A 102 9.73 -3.79 -5.09
C LYS A 102 8.43 -4.56 -5.32
N GLU A 103 8.38 -5.82 -4.90
CA GLU A 103 7.19 -6.67 -5.03
C GLU A 103 5.96 -6.09 -4.32
N PHE A 104 6.14 -5.38 -3.20
CA PHE A 104 5.02 -4.71 -2.53
C PHE A 104 4.41 -3.61 -3.41
N LEU A 105 5.21 -2.85 -4.16
CA LEU A 105 4.72 -1.83 -5.07
C LEU A 105 4.06 -2.44 -6.32
N ILE A 106 4.62 -3.53 -6.84
CA ILE A 106 4.01 -4.29 -7.94
C ILE A 106 2.64 -4.83 -7.51
N LEU A 107 2.54 -5.37 -6.30
CA LEU A 107 1.30 -5.85 -5.72
C LEU A 107 0.27 -4.72 -5.58
N ALA A 108 0.66 -3.60 -4.97
CA ALA A 108 -0.20 -2.43 -4.80
C ALA A 108 -0.71 -1.92 -6.16
N CYS A 109 0.17 -1.68 -7.13
CA CYS A 109 -0.23 -1.24 -8.47
C CYS A 109 -1.20 -2.22 -9.16
N ASN A 110 -0.94 -3.53 -9.11
CA ASN A 110 -1.84 -4.51 -9.72
C ASN A 110 -3.24 -4.45 -9.10
N ILE A 111 -3.33 -4.36 -7.77
CA ILE A 111 -4.61 -4.27 -7.06
C ILE A 111 -5.32 -2.97 -7.44
N SER A 112 -4.65 -1.83 -7.31
CA SER A 112 -5.26 -0.53 -7.59
C SER A 112 -5.78 -0.45 -9.02
N PHE A 113 -4.98 -0.87 -10.00
CA PHE A 113 -5.35 -0.78 -11.41
C PHE A 113 -6.48 -1.75 -11.81
N GLN A 114 -6.58 -2.90 -11.13
CA GLN A 114 -7.68 -3.85 -11.38
C GLN A 114 -8.98 -3.46 -10.67
N THR A 115 -8.89 -2.77 -9.52
CA THR A 115 -10.05 -2.56 -8.64
C THR A 115 -10.61 -1.14 -8.66
N VAL A 116 -9.82 -0.16 -9.11
CA VAL A 116 -10.20 1.27 -9.06
C VAL A 116 -10.13 1.89 -10.45
N THR A 117 -11.02 2.85 -10.71
CA THR A 117 -10.92 3.80 -11.82
C THR A 117 -10.49 5.14 -11.23
N PHE A 118 -9.41 5.72 -11.74
CA PHE A 118 -8.82 6.96 -11.21
C PHE A 118 -9.37 8.20 -11.89
N CYS A 119 -9.24 9.34 -11.24
CA CYS A 119 -9.43 10.64 -11.90
C CYS A 119 -8.31 10.89 -12.91
N ASN A 120 -8.66 11.44 -14.08
CA ASN A 120 -7.71 11.81 -15.14
C ASN A 120 -6.55 12.68 -14.62
N GLU A 121 -6.81 13.55 -13.65
CA GLU A 121 -5.79 14.42 -13.03
C GLU A 121 -4.67 13.64 -12.33
N LEU A 122 -4.94 12.40 -11.90
CA LEU A 122 -3.95 11.55 -11.24
C LEU A 122 -3.03 10.84 -12.24
N GLN A 123 -3.40 10.80 -13.52
CA GLN A 123 -2.65 10.09 -14.56
C GLN A 123 -1.16 10.44 -14.58
N PRO A 124 -0.75 11.73 -14.56
CA PRO A 124 0.68 12.07 -14.56
C PRO A 124 1.40 11.58 -13.30
N SER A 125 0.73 11.56 -12.16
CA SER A 125 1.30 11.08 -10.89
C SER A 125 1.53 9.57 -10.93
N VAL A 126 0.58 8.81 -11.48
CA VAL A 126 0.72 7.36 -11.68
C VAL A 126 1.87 7.03 -12.62
N GLU A 127 1.95 7.70 -13.78
CA GLU A 127 3.03 7.50 -14.76
C GLU A 127 4.41 7.81 -14.16
N ASN A 128 4.50 8.93 -13.43
CA ASN A 128 5.72 9.32 -12.73
C ASN A 128 6.14 8.29 -11.68
N ALA A 129 5.19 7.74 -10.91
CA ALA A 129 5.47 6.72 -9.90
C ALA A 129 6.03 5.43 -10.51
N ILE A 130 5.38 4.91 -11.56
CA ILE A 130 5.83 3.71 -12.28
C ILE A 130 7.25 3.88 -12.80
N LYS A 131 7.56 5.04 -13.40
CA LYS A 131 8.90 5.38 -13.86
C LYS A 131 9.90 5.50 -12.71
N ALA A 132 9.54 6.22 -11.65
CA ALA A 132 10.40 6.47 -10.49
C ALA A 132 10.83 5.19 -9.77
N TRP A 133 9.91 4.23 -9.67
CA TRP A 133 10.15 2.91 -9.05
C TRP A 133 10.70 1.88 -10.05
N ASN A 134 10.98 2.30 -11.28
CA ASN A 134 11.48 1.43 -12.36
C ASN A 134 10.60 0.18 -12.56
N LEU A 135 9.27 0.33 -12.45
CA LEU A 135 8.32 -0.76 -12.71
C LEU A 135 8.16 -1.00 -14.22
N SER A 136 7.73 -2.20 -14.60
CA SER A 136 7.41 -2.49 -16.00
C SER A 136 6.29 -1.57 -16.49
N PRO A 137 6.43 -0.88 -17.63
CA PRO A 137 5.36 -0.05 -18.19
C PRO A 137 4.06 -0.84 -18.41
N LYS A 138 4.15 -2.15 -18.68
CA LYS A 138 2.98 -3.03 -18.89
C LYS A 138 2.04 -3.09 -17.68
N ILE A 139 2.51 -2.74 -16.48
CA ILE A 139 1.64 -2.68 -15.31
C ILE A 139 0.61 -1.56 -15.47
N TYR A 140 0.98 -0.48 -16.15
CA TYR A 140 0.15 0.69 -16.40
C TYR A 140 -1.02 0.39 -17.35
N ASP A 141 -0.87 -0.56 -18.27
CA ASP A 141 -1.89 -0.90 -19.29
C ASP A 141 -3.24 -1.30 -18.68
N LYS A 142 -3.25 -1.70 -17.41
CA LYS A 142 -4.47 -2.07 -16.67
C LYS A 142 -5.14 -0.87 -15.99
N ALA A 143 -4.45 0.27 -15.86
CA ALA A 143 -4.99 1.43 -15.19
C ALA A 143 -6.12 2.05 -16.02
N ARG A 144 -7.21 2.43 -15.34
CA ARG A 144 -8.39 3.04 -15.96
C ARG A 144 -8.57 4.44 -15.40
N PHE A 145 -8.79 5.42 -16.27
CA PHE A 145 -8.97 6.81 -15.90
C PHE A 145 -10.32 7.34 -16.41
N THR A 146 -10.94 8.22 -15.64
CA THR A 146 -12.20 8.89 -15.97
C THR A 146 -12.14 10.36 -15.58
N GLN A 147 -12.99 11.18 -16.18
CA GLN A 147 -13.27 12.52 -15.68
C GLN A 147 -13.92 12.38 -14.30
N CYS A 148 -13.42 13.13 -13.31
CA CYS A 148 -14.04 13.25 -12.00
C CYS A 148 -14.78 14.58 -11.90
N ASP A 149 -15.84 14.59 -11.09
CA ASP A 149 -16.68 15.76 -10.82
C ASP A 149 -16.05 16.72 -9.80
#